data_AF-A0A661LKB7-F1
#
_entry.id   AF-A0A661LKB7-F1
#
_cell.length_a   1.000
_cell.length_b   1.000
_cell.length_c   1.000
_cell.angle_alpha   90.00
_cell.angle_beta   90.00
_cell.angle_gamma   90.00
#
_symmetry.space_group_name_H-M   'P 1'
#
loop_
_entity.id
_entity.type
_entity.pdbx_description
1 polymer ?
#
loop_
_entity_poly.entity_id
_entity_poly.type
_entity_poly.pdbx_seq_one_letter_code
_entity_poly.pdbx_strand_id
1 'polypeptide(L)'
;MTQPDYKNLLDTIRNRIEEKAYPDLERLMTEIHPADLADLLEHLESDERLSVFKLLTPEVAGEVLKEVSSPIQESLTNELDDQTIAHILNELDSDDATDIVSALPREKA
;
A
#
# COMPACT_ATOMS: atom_id res chain seq x y z
N MET A 1 -9.06 -5.79 -14.60
CA MET A 1 -10.18 -6.43 -13.86
C MET A 1 -11.53 -5.93 -14.38
N THR A 2 -12.66 -6.63 -14.21
CA THR A 2 -13.98 -6.07 -14.59
C THR A 2 -14.57 -5.26 -13.42
N GLN A 3 -15.48 -4.31 -13.73
CA GLN A 3 -16.11 -3.44 -12.72
C GLN A 3 -16.85 -4.19 -11.58
N PRO A 4 -17.60 -5.30 -11.83
CA PRO A 4 -18.19 -6.09 -10.75
C PRO A 4 -17.16 -6.89 -9.93
N ASP A 5 -16.06 -7.35 -10.55
CA ASP A 5 -15.00 -8.06 -9.82
C ASP A 5 -14.30 -7.13 -8.81
N TYR A 6 -14.10 -5.86 -9.19
CA TYR A 6 -13.48 -4.85 -8.35
C TYR A 6 -14.28 -4.56 -7.07
N LYS A 7 -15.60 -4.41 -7.20
CA LYS A 7 -16.48 -4.17 -6.05
C LYS A 7 -16.49 -5.37 -5.09
N ASN A 8 -16.60 -6.59 -5.63
CA ASN A 8 -16.58 -7.80 -4.81
C ASN A 8 -15.25 -7.96 -4.07
N LEU A 9 -14.14 -7.56 -4.70
CA LEU A 9 -12.82 -7.58 -4.08
C LEU A 9 -12.71 -6.59 -2.92
N LEU A 10 -13.16 -5.35 -3.09
CA LEU A 10 -13.20 -4.37 -2.00
C LEU A 10 -14.06 -4.83 -0.83
N ASP A 11 -15.26 -5.35 -1.09
CA ASP A 11 -16.13 -5.90 -0.04
C ASP A 11 -15.45 -7.09 0.67
N THR A 12 -14.72 -7.94 -0.06
CA THR A 12 -13.95 -9.04 0.54
C THR A 12 -12.83 -8.52 1.44
N ILE A 13 -12.06 -7.53 0.98
CA ILE A 13 -10.96 -6.94 1.76
C ILE A 13 -11.51 -6.33 3.06
N ARG A 14 -12.56 -5.51 2.99
CA ARG A 14 -13.17 -4.89 4.18
C ARG A 14 -13.65 -5.92 5.19
N ASN A 15 -14.39 -6.93 4.74
CA ASN A 15 -14.84 -8.02 5.63
C ASN A 15 -13.65 -8.74 6.29
N ARG A 16 -12.56 -9.00 5.55
CA ARG A 16 -11.39 -9.69 6.12
C ARG A 16 -10.60 -8.82 7.11
N ILE A 17 -10.57 -7.50 6.90
CA ILE A 17 -10.00 -6.55 7.87
C ILE A 17 -10.82 -6.59 9.16
N GLU A 18 -12.15 -6.52 9.06
CA GLU A 18 -13.05 -6.61 10.22
C GLU A 18 -12.92 -7.94 10.97
N GLU A 19 -12.82 -9.05 10.24
CA GLU A 19 -12.63 -10.39 10.79
C GLU A 19 -11.21 -10.63 11.35
N LYS A 20 -10.28 -9.67 11.16
CA LYS A 20 -8.85 -9.80 11.50
C LYS A 20 -8.20 -11.04 10.88
N ALA A 21 -8.67 -11.43 9.70
CA ALA A 21 -8.19 -12.59 8.95
C ALA A 21 -6.94 -12.23 8.13
N TYR A 22 -5.90 -11.72 8.81
CA TYR A 22 -4.69 -11.21 8.18
C TYR A 22 -3.94 -12.22 7.29
N PRO A 23 -3.85 -13.52 7.63
CA PRO A 23 -3.19 -14.49 6.74
C PRO A 23 -3.88 -14.67 5.39
N ASP A 24 -5.22 -14.55 5.35
CA ASP A 24 -5.97 -14.63 4.10
C ASP A 24 -5.79 -13.36 3.26
N LEU A 25 -5.70 -12.20 3.91
CA LEU A 25 -5.37 -10.92 3.27
C LEU A 25 -3.96 -10.94 2.68
N GLU A 26 -2.95 -11.39 3.42
CA GLU A 26 -1.57 -11.48 2.93
C GLU A 26 -1.51 -12.31 1.64
N ARG A 27 -2.16 -13.47 1.62
CA ARG A 27 -2.21 -14.33 0.42
C ARG A 27 -2.90 -13.63 -0.75
N LEU A 28 -4.04 -12.98 -0.49
CA LEU A 28 -4.76 -12.23 -1.51
C LEU A 28 -3.91 -11.10 -2.08
N MET A 29 -3.17 -10.37 -1.24
CA MET A 29 -2.32 -9.25 -1.69
C MET A 29 -1.16 -9.74 -2.56
N THR A 30 -0.61 -10.93 -2.31
CA THR A 30 0.46 -11.50 -3.17
C THR A 30 0.00 -11.92 -4.56
N GLU A 31 -1.31 -12.07 -4.79
CA GLU A 31 -1.87 -12.46 -6.08
C GLU A 31 -2.33 -11.25 -6.92
N ILE A 32 -2.40 -10.06 -6.32
CA ILE A 32 -2.85 -8.82 -6.96
C ILE A 32 -1.64 -8.04 -7.47
N HIS A 33 -1.75 -7.49 -8.68
CA HIS A 33 -0.69 -6.62 -9.22
C HIS A 33 -0.56 -5.32 -8.42
N PRO A 34 0.66 -4.77 -8.21
CA PRO A 34 0.86 -3.55 -7.45
C PRO A 34 0.00 -2.36 -7.91
N ALA A 35 -0.20 -2.19 -9.21
CA ALA A 35 -1.07 -1.14 -9.76
C ALA A 35 -2.56 -1.33 -9.40
N ASP A 36 -3.08 -2.58 -9.49
CA ASP A 36 -4.45 -2.88 -9.06
C ASP A 36 -4.60 -2.69 -7.54
N LEU A 37 -3.56 -2.99 -6.77
CA LEU A 37 -3.54 -2.77 -5.33
C LEU A 37 -3.52 -1.28 -4.98
N ALA A 38 -2.72 -0.47 -5.68
CA ALA A 38 -2.74 0.98 -5.55
C ALA A 38 -4.14 1.56 -5.81
N ASP A 39 -4.80 1.13 -6.88
CA ASP A 39 -6.19 1.50 -7.16
C ASP A 39 -7.14 1.11 -6.01
N LEU A 40 -6.99 -0.09 -5.44
CA LEU A 40 -7.79 -0.52 -4.28
C LEU A 40 -7.58 0.38 -3.07
N LEU A 41 -6.33 0.74 -2.77
CA LEU A 41 -5.98 1.60 -1.63
C LEU A 41 -6.64 2.99 -1.75
N GLU A 42 -6.82 3.53 -2.96
CA GLU A 42 -7.54 4.80 -3.21
C GLU A 42 -9.01 4.75 -2.78
N HIS A 43 -9.61 3.55 -2.71
CA HIS A 43 -11.01 3.34 -2.37
C HIS A 43 -11.24 2.85 -0.93
N LEU A 44 -10.16 2.65 -0.17
CA LEU A 44 -10.19 2.28 1.24
C LEU A 44 -10.08 3.53 2.12
N GLU A 45 -10.72 3.46 3.29
CA GLU A 45 -10.55 4.47 4.34
C GLU A 45 -9.11 4.40 4.90
N SER A 46 -8.62 5.47 5.52
CA SER A 46 -7.20 5.57 5.95
C SER A 46 -6.76 4.39 6.83
N ASP A 47 -7.57 3.98 7.81
CA ASP A 47 -7.25 2.87 8.71
C ASP A 47 -7.21 1.51 7.99
N GLU A 48 -8.15 1.29 7.07
CA GLU A 48 -8.22 0.07 6.24
C GLU A 48 -7.02 -0.01 5.32
N ARG A 49 -6.69 1.11 4.67
CA ARG A 49 -5.55 1.25 3.77
C ARG A 49 -4.25 0.94 4.48
N LEU A 50 -4.01 1.54 5.65
CA LEU A 50 -2.81 1.30 6.44
C LEU A 50 -2.73 -0.17 6.87
N SER A 51 -3.86 -0.77 7.25
CA SER A 51 -3.94 -2.17 7.64
C SER A 51 -3.54 -3.09 6.49
N VAL A 52 -4.05 -2.85 5.27
CA VAL A 52 -3.68 -3.61 4.07
C VAL A 52 -2.22 -3.38 3.70
N PHE A 53 -1.76 -2.14 3.71
CA PHE A 53 -0.40 -1.78 3.32
C PHE A 53 0.65 -2.43 4.22
N LYS A 54 0.38 -2.54 5.52
CA LYS A 54 1.28 -3.21 6.50
C LYS A 54 1.40 -4.72 6.31
N LEU A 55 0.53 -5.34 5.52
CA LEU A 55 0.62 -6.77 5.16
C LEU A 55 1.52 -7.01 3.95
N LEU A 56 1.95 -5.95 3.27
CA LEU A 56 2.78 -6.06 2.09
C LEU A 56 4.23 -6.32 2.48
N THR A 57 4.89 -7.13 1.67
CA THR A 57 6.35 -7.21 1.72
C THR A 57 6.95 -5.87 1.28
N PRO A 58 8.13 -5.49 1.77
CA PRO A 58 8.79 -4.23 1.41
C PRO A 58 8.94 -4.03 -0.10
N GLU A 59 9.20 -5.10 -0.84
CA GLU A 59 9.28 -5.12 -2.31
C GLU A 59 7.95 -4.69 -2.94
N VAL A 60 6.84 -5.34 -2.58
CA VAL A 60 5.51 -5.02 -3.11
C VAL A 60 5.04 -3.64 -2.65
N ALA A 61 5.33 -3.28 -1.39
CA ALA A 61 5.00 -1.98 -0.83
C ALA A 61 5.68 -0.84 -1.61
N GLY A 62 6.93 -1.04 -2.05
CA GLY A 62 7.65 -0.11 -2.90
C GLY A 62 6.93 0.11 -4.22
N GLU A 63 6.60 -0.98 -4.93
CA GLU A 63 5.88 -0.89 -6.20
C GLU A 63 4.51 -0.21 -6.05
N VAL A 64 3.77 -0.50 -4.97
CA VAL A 64 2.48 0.14 -4.69
C VAL A 64 2.63 1.63 -4.42
N LEU A 65 3.67 2.06 -3.68
CA LEU A 65 3.90 3.49 -3.40
C LEU A 65 4.18 4.32 -4.65
N LYS A 66 4.72 3.71 -5.71
CA LYS A 66 4.94 4.39 -7.00
C LYS A 66 3.65 4.63 -7.78
N GLU A 67 2.67 3.75 -7.61
CA GLU A 67 1.45 3.72 -8.39
C GLU A 67 0.30 4.50 -7.72
N VAL A 68 0.30 4.64 -6.39
CA VAL A 68 -0.71 5.44 -5.67
C VAL A 68 -0.56 6.94 -5.95
N SER A 69 -1.65 7.69 -5.80
CA SER A 69 -1.59 9.14 -5.92
C SER A 69 -0.83 9.80 -4.77
N SER A 70 -0.27 10.99 -5.00
CA SER A 70 0.53 11.71 -4.01
C SER A 70 -0.17 11.92 -2.65
N PRO A 71 -1.48 12.23 -2.57
CA PRO A 71 -2.18 12.34 -1.28
C PRO A 71 -2.16 11.03 -0.47
N ILE A 72 -2.28 9.89 -1.15
CA ILE A 72 -2.26 8.57 -0.52
C ILE A 72 -0.85 8.18 -0.11
N GLN A 73 0.13 8.46 -0.97
CA GLN A 73 1.54 8.27 -0.69
C GLN A 73 1.96 9.06 0.56
N GLU A 74 1.60 10.33 0.65
CA GLU A 74 1.84 11.18 1.81
C GLU A 74 1.12 10.64 3.05
N SER A 75 -0.14 10.23 2.92
CA SER A 75 -0.90 9.63 4.03
C SER A 75 -0.21 8.37 4.58
N LEU A 76 0.21 7.45 3.71
CA LEU A 76 0.86 6.20 4.10
C LEU A 76 2.23 6.46 4.74
N THR A 77 3.06 7.27 4.10
CA THR A 77 4.41 7.56 4.59
C THR A 77 4.41 8.36 5.89
N ASN A 78 3.37 9.15 6.16
CA ASN A 78 3.19 9.79 7.47
C ASN A 78 2.92 8.78 8.60
N GLU A 79 2.13 7.74 8.33
CA GLU A 79 1.69 6.74 9.31
C GLU A 79 2.69 5.60 9.55
N LEU A 80 3.62 5.39 8.61
CA LEU A 80 4.68 4.39 8.73
C LEU A 80 5.85 4.91 9.56
N ASP A 81 6.50 4.03 10.32
CA ASP A 81 7.75 4.38 11.00
C ASP A 81 8.93 4.43 10.02
N ASP A 82 9.97 5.17 10.40
CA ASP A 82 11.13 5.44 9.54
C ASP A 82 11.88 4.16 9.15
N GLN A 83 11.87 3.12 9.99
CA GLN A 83 12.52 1.85 9.67
C GLN A 83 11.77 1.10 8.57
N THR A 84 10.44 1.08 8.65
CA THR A 84 9.60 0.49 7.61
C THR A 84 9.79 1.22 6.28
N ILE A 85 9.77 2.56 6.29
CA ILE A 85 10.00 3.37 5.07
C ILE A 85 11.39 3.08 4.51
N ALA A 86 12.44 3.07 5.34
CA ALA A 86 13.79 2.77 4.89
C ALA A 86 13.90 1.38 4.27
N HIS A 87 13.20 0.38 4.81
CA HIS A 87 13.21 -0.96 4.22
C HIS A 87 12.55 -0.97 2.84
N ILE A 88 11.42 -0.30 2.69
CA ILE A 88 10.72 -0.19 1.40
C ILE A 88 11.60 0.53 0.36
N LEU A 89 12.22 1.65 0.75
CA LEU A 89 13.12 2.41 -0.13
C LEU A 89 14.34 1.60 -0.57
N ASN A 90 14.82 0.67 0.25
CA ASN A 90 15.95 -0.21 -0.11
C ASN A 90 15.60 -1.26 -1.16
N GLU A 91 14.32 -1.60 -1.33
CA GLU A 91 13.87 -2.53 -2.37
C GLU A 91 13.61 -1.84 -3.71
N LEU A 92 13.64 -0.51 -3.75
CA LEU A 92 13.42 0.29 -4.95
C LEU A 92 14.74 0.62 -5.66
N ASP A 93 14.64 0.83 -6.97
CA ASP A 93 15.72 1.42 -7.74
C ASP A 93 16.02 2.86 -7.26
N SER A 94 17.26 3.31 -7.42
CA SER A 94 17.71 4.59 -6.84
C SER A 94 16.93 5.81 -7.34
N ASP A 95 16.43 5.77 -8.57
CA ASP A 95 15.61 6.84 -9.15
C ASP A 95 14.22 6.87 -8.48
N ASP A 96 13.56 5.71 -8.39
CA ASP A 96 12.24 5.55 -7.75
C ASP A 96 12.29 5.93 -6.27
N ALA A 97 13.32 5.48 -5.54
CA ALA A 97 13.51 5.83 -4.14
C ALA A 97 13.68 7.36 -3.95
N THR A 98 14.36 8.04 -4.88
CA THR A 98 14.55 9.50 -4.82
C THR A 98 13.23 10.25 -4.98
N ASP A 99 12.35 9.78 -5.87
CA ASP A 99 11.02 10.37 -6.07
C ASP A 99 10.15 10.23 -4.82
N ILE A 100 10.16 9.05 -4.19
CA ILE A 100 9.42 8.82 -2.94
C ILE A 100 9.98 9.65 -1.80
N VAL A 101 11.31 9.71 -1.62
CA VAL A 101 11.96 10.53 -0.58
C VAL A 101 11.59 12.00 -0.73
N SER A 102 11.50 12.50 -1.96
CA SER A 102 11.10 13.88 -2.24
C SER A 102 9.64 14.19 -1.87
N ALA A 103 8.79 13.16 -1.78
CA ALA A 103 7.40 13.24 -1.35
C ALA A 103 7.20 13.04 0.16
N LEU A 104 8.24 12.63 0.90
CA LEU A 104 8.15 12.48 2.35
C LEU A 104 7.98 13.84 3.04
N PRO A 105 7.26 13.88 4.19
CA PRO A 105 7.24 15.06 5.04
C PRO A 105 8.67 15.45 5.43
N ARG A 106 8.93 16.76 5.58
CA ARG A 106 10.27 17.31 5.87
C ARG A 106 10.94 16.79 7.15
N GLU A 107 10.19 16.12 8.02
CA GLU A 107 10.70 15.50 9.24
C GLU A 107 11.28 14.09 8.99
N LYS A 108 10.95 13.46 7.85
CA LYS A 108 11.37 12.10 7.45
C LYS A 108 12.27 12.05 6.21
N ALA A 109 12.49 13.19 5.54
CA ALA A 109 13.39 13.35 4.39
C ALA A 109 14.80 13.74 4.83
#